data_AF-A0A2K5JM01-F1
#
_entry.id   AF-A0A2K5JM01-F1
#
_cell.length_a   1.000
_cell.length_b   1.000
_cell.length_c   1.000
_cell.angle_alpha   90.00
_cell.angle_beta   90.00
_cell.angle_gamma   90.00
#
_symmetry.space_group_name_H-M   'P 1'
#
loop_
_entity.id
_entity.type
_entity.pdbx_description
1 polymer ?
#
loop_
_entity_poly.entity_id
_entity_poly.type
_entity_poly.pdbx_seq_one_letter_code
_entity_poly.pdbx_strand_id
1 'polypeptide(L)'
;MMTEKHEDHCLKSCSAHSYIRKNWLGSIVFPFSALLQQSEFLDQTEVLQRAQIFKKNCKAMFPNRRIITTVFNDEGIQFLVTRYIKALNPPQQLLDIFLHNSNATFDLIARFVSLIPFMPNTPDENDGSDIWMTSERCISLAIGNKEEHAILLCNFFLYFGKQALVLLGTSVLEGHVAYVVTQETNEYLLWNPSTGQCYKQFDPFCPLKSVDCLFDDRNVWFNIQQNNTPMAVFFDYSKESFWKQLLPKNVQGTKVQSIQVTGFPIQMPYTDVQSIIDAVYQTGIHSAEFPQTEFALAVYIHPYPNNILSVWVYLASLVPHQ
;
A
#
# COMPACT_ATOMS: atom_id res chain seq x y z
N MET A 1 20.19 -44.76 8.44
CA MET A 1 19.00 -45.15 7.65
C MET A 1 18.92 -44.19 6.49
N MET A 2 18.84 -44.72 5.26
CA MET A 2 19.15 -43.99 4.02
C MET A 2 18.23 -42.78 3.81
N THR A 3 18.83 -41.61 3.54
CA THR A 3 18.11 -40.45 3.03
C THR A 3 18.08 -40.55 1.50
N GLU A 4 16.91 -40.87 0.96
CA GLU A 4 16.63 -40.72 -0.46
C GLU A 4 16.74 -39.25 -0.86
N LYS A 5 17.54 -38.98 -1.89
CA LYS A 5 17.56 -37.69 -2.58
C LYS A 5 16.34 -37.64 -3.48
N HIS A 6 15.34 -36.84 -3.11
CA HIS A 6 14.39 -36.32 -4.08
C HIS A 6 15.03 -35.12 -4.78
N GLU A 7 15.22 -35.23 -6.10
CA GLU A 7 15.58 -34.10 -6.96
C GLU A 7 14.35 -33.21 -7.13
N ASP A 8 14.35 -32.06 -6.45
CA ASP A 8 13.35 -31.02 -6.68
C ASP A 8 13.75 -30.17 -7.89
N HIS A 9 12.92 -30.19 -8.92
CA HIS A 9 12.87 -29.17 -9.96
C HIS A 9 12.40 -27.84 -9.35
N CYS A 10 13.30 -27.12 -8.68
CA CYS A 10 13.05 -25.79 -8.16
C CYS A 10 13.48 -24.71 -9.17
N LEU A 11 12.71 -23.62 -9.25
CA LEU A 11 13.03 -22.42 -10.04
C LEU A 11 14.39 -21.84 -9.59
N LYS A 12 15.21 -21.39 -10.55
CA LYS A 12 16.60 -20.95 -10.36
C LYS A 12 16.74 -19.68 -9.50
N SER A 13 16.53 -19.79 -8.18
CA SER A 13 17.01 -18.86 -7.14
C SER A 13 16.66 -19.33 -5.72
N CYS A 14 15.69 -20.23 -5.55
CA CYS A 14 15.36 -20.78 -4.24
C CYS A 14 16.25 -21.97 -3.92
N SER A 15 17.01 -21.86 -2.83
CA SER A 15 17.81 -22.97 -2.31
C SER A 15 17.45 -23.20 -0.84
N ALA A 16 16.84 -24.36 -0.57
CA ALA A 16 16.62 -24.83 0.80
C ALA A 16 17.98 -25.23 1.40
N HIS A 17 18.50 -24.39 2.29
CA HIS A 17 19.72 -24.70 3.03
C HIS A 17 19.39 -24.93 4.51
N SER A 18 19.49 -26.17 4.96
CA SER A 18 19.47 -26.50 6.40
C SER A 18 20.86 -26.23 6.99
N TYR A 19 20.97 -25.30 7.94
CA TYR A 19 22.22 -25.10 8.68
C TYR A 19 21.96 -25.18 10.18
N ILE A 20 22.67 -26.09 10.86
CA ILE A 20 22.57 -26.31 12.30
C ILE A 20 23.74 -25.57 12.96
N ARG A 21 23.45 -24.52 13.75
CA ARG A 21 24.45 -23.92 14.65
C ARG A 21 23.84 -23.55 16.00
N LYS A 22 24.43 -24.14 17.07
CA LYS A 22 24.39 -23.72 18.49
C LYS A 22 23.03 -23.22 19.03
N ASN A 23 21.93 -23.94 18.76
CA ASN A 23 20.53 -23.72 19.25
C ASN A 23 19.52 -23.19 18.22
N TRP A 24 19.88 -23.18 16.93
CA TRP A 24 18.96 -22.90 15.83
C TRP A 24 18.82 -24.15 14.95
N LEU A 25 17.59 -24.62 14.73
CA LEU A 25 17.27 -25.76 13.85
C LEU A 25 16.95 -25.33 12.40
N GLY A 26 16.82 -24.02 12.17
CA GLY A 26 16.61 -23.41 10.88
C GLY A 26 16.33 -21.93 11.06
N SER A 27 16.96 -21.11 10.24
CA SER A 27 16.72 -19.67 10.20
C SER A 27 16.63 -19.26 8.75
N ILE A 28 15.43 -18.93 8.28
CA ILE A 28 15.31 -18.02 7.15
C ILE A 28 15.31 -16.63 7.76
N VAL A 29 16.48 -15.98 7.74
CA VAL A 29 16.53 -14.55 8.04
C VAL A 29 16.03 -13.86 6.78
N PHE A 30 14.76 -13.47 6.78
CA PHE A 30 14.39 -12.32 5.97
C PHE A 30 14.82 -11.10 6.77
N PRO A 31 15.85 -10.34 6.36
CA PRO A 31 16.01 -9.01 6.92
C PRO A 31 14.68 -8.27 6.74
N PHE A 32 14.33 -7.35 7.64
CA PHE A 32 13.12 -6.53 7.48
C PHE A 32 13.12 -5.83 6.10
N SER A 33 14.30 -5.55 5.55
CA SER A 33 14.51 -5.12 4.18
C SER A 33 14.14 -6.15 3.11
N ALA A 34 14.28 -7.47 3.33
CA ALA A 34 13.85 -8.53 2.41
C ALA A 34 12.33 -8.71 2.38
N LEU A 35 11.65 -8.59 3.52
CA LEU A 35 10.17 -8.57 3.57
C LEU A 35 9.58 -7.36 2.82
N LEU A 36 10.33 -6.25 2.78
CA LEU A 36 9.99 -5.09 1.96
C LEU A 36 10.53 -5.16 0.51
N GLN A 37 11.63 -5.88 0.26
CA GLN A 37 12.27 -6.03 -1.06
C GLN A 37 11.65 -7.12 -1.93
N GLN A 38 10.87 -8.05 -1.36
CA GLN A 38 10.37 -9.22 -2.09
C GLN A 38 9.18 -8.99 -3.03
N SER A 39 8.75 -7.74 -3.25
CA SER A 39 8.09 -7.42 -4.52
C SER A 39 9.18 -7.21 -5.59
N GLU A 40 9.75 -8.32 -6.04
CA GLU A 40 11.00 -8.36 -6.79
C GLU A 40 10.89 -7.83 -8.24
N PHE A 41 11.90 -7.02 -8.59
CA PHE A 41 12.57 -6.85 -9.88
C PHE A 41 11.86 -6.13 -11.05
N LEU A 42 11.70 -4.81 -10.90
CA LEU A 42 12.67 -3.91 -11.54
C LEU A 42 13.61 -3.43 -10.43
N ASP A 43 14.90 -3.24 -10.71
CA ASP A 43 15.85 -2.69 -9.74
C ASP A 43 15.18 -1.45 -9.11
N GLN A 44 14.92 -1.44 -7.79
CA GLN A 44 14.20 -0.34 -7.13
C GLN A 44 14.86 1.00 -7.53
N THR A 45 16.18 0.96 -7.69
CA THR A 45 17.01 2.03 -8.25
C THR A 45 16.55 2.50 -9.64
N GLU A 46 16.31 1.59 -10.59
CA GLU A 46 15.85 1.92 -11.95
C GLU A 46 14.43 2.53 -11.94
N VAL A 47 13.53 1.98 -11.13
CA VAL A 47 12.16 2.49 -11.01
C VAL A 47 12.16 3.90 -10.39
N LEU A 48 12.95 4.12 -9.35
CA LEU A 48 13.10 5.42 -8.71
C LEU A 48 13.76 6.43 -9.65
N GLN A 49 14.81 6.05 -10.39
CA GLN A 49 15.43 6.88 -11.43
C GLN A 49 14.41 7.26 -12.51
N ARG A 50 13.62 6.30 -12.99
CA ARG A 50 12.54 6.55 -13.95
C ARG A 50 11.52 7.53 -13.39
N ALA A 51 11.13 7.39 -12.14
CA ALA A 51 10.20 8.29 -11.45
C ALA A 51 10.74 9.72 -11.35
N GLN A 52 12.04 9.89 -11.09
CA GLN A 52 12.71 11.20 -11.09
C GLN A 52 12.77 11.82 -12.48
N ILE A 53 13.17 11.05 -13.51
CA ILE A 53 13.19 11.49 -14.91
C ILE A 53 11.78 11.89 -15.36
N PHE A 54 10.78 11.09 -15.02
CA PHE A 54 9.38 11.37 -15.32
C PHE A 54 8.90 12.66 -14.68
N LYS A 55 9.16 12.86 -13.37
CA LYS A 55 8.83 14.10 -12.64
C LYS A 55 9.46 15.32 -13.32
N LYS A 56 10.76 15.24 -13.63
CA LYS A 56 11.52 16.33 -14.30
C LYS A 56 10.93 16.67 -15.68
N ASN A 57 10.63 15.66 -16.49
CA ASN A 57 10.05 15.85 -17.82
C ASN A 57 8.66 16.47 -17.76
N CYS A 58 7.82 16.05 -16.81
CA CYS A 58 6.48 16.60 -16.63
C CYS A 58 6.53 18.06 -16.16
N LYS A 59 7.41 18.39 -15.19
CA LYS A 59 7.62 19.77 -14.73
C LYS A 59 8.22 20.69 -15.81
N ALA A 60 9.08 20.17 -16.69
CA ALA A 60 9.59 20.93 -17.82
C ALA A 60 8.47 21.30 -18.82
N MET A 61 7.48 20.43 -18.99
CA MET A 61 6.34 20.65 -19.90
C MET A 61 5.24 21.53 -19.26
N PHE A 62 4.97 21.33 -17.98
CA PHE A 62 3.93 22.05 -17.22
C PHE A 62 4.45 22.45 -15.82
N PRO A 63 5.14 23.61 -15.69
CA PRO A 63 5.81 24.00 -14.45
C PRO A 63 4.88 24.11 -13.22
N ASN A 64 3.68 24.64 -13.44
CA ASN A 64 2.72 24.96 -12.38
C ASN A 64 1.89 23.75 -11.91
N ARG A 65 1.96 22.60 -12.58
CA ARG A 65 1.16 21.41 -12.23
C ARG A 65 1.85 20.60 -11.14
N ARG A 66 1.09 20.16 -10.13
CA ARG A 66 1.63 19.28 -9.07
C ARG A 66 1.92 17.89 -9.62
N ILE A 67 2.99 17.27 -9.11
CA ILE A 67 3.34 15.88 -9.40
C ILE A 67 4.20 15.34 -8.25
N ILE A 68 3.76 14.21 -7.71
CA ILE A 68 4.50 13.44 -6.71
C ILE A 68 4.57 12.01 -7.24
N THR A 69 5.79 11.50 -7.41
CA THR A 69 6.05 10.15 -7.93
C THR A 69 6.69 9.27 -6.87
N THR A 70 7.53 9.86 -6.01
CA THR A 70 8.22 9.21 -4.92
C THR A 70 8.17 10.05 -3.64
N VAL A 71 8.20 9.38 -2.50
CA VAL A 71 8.17 9.96 -1.15
C VAL A 71 9.07 9.15 -0.22
N PHE A 72 9.46 9.73 0.91
CA PHE A 72 10.22 9.02 1.94
C PHE A 72 9.28 8.47 3.02
N ASN A 73 9.61 7.32 3.61
CA ASN A 73 8.97 6.87 4.84
C ASN A 73 9.64 7.50 6.08
N ASP A 74 9.11 7.19 7.26
CA ASP A 74 9.65 7.60 8.57
C ASP A 74 11.05 7.03 8.87
N GLU A 75 11.48 6.01 8.12
CA GLU A 75 12.83 5.43 8.18
C GLU A 75 13.81 6.09 7.18
N GLY A 76 13.36 7.06 6.39
CA GLY A 76 14.19 7.75 5.38
C GLY A 76 14.42 6.95 4.10
N ILE A 77 13.65 5.89 3.85
CA ILE A 77 13.70 5.08 2.64
C ILE A 77 12.71 5.65 1.61
N GLN A 78 13.18 5.80 0.36
CA GLN A 78 12.37 6.34 -0.73
C GLN A 78 11.55 5.26 -1.43
N PHE A 79 10.24 5.49 -1.57
CA PHE A 79 9.31 4.61 -2.27
C PHE A 79 8.48 5.35 -3.32
N LEU A 80 7.94 4.59 -4.28
CA LEU A 80 6.87 5.09 -5.15
C LEU A 80 5.60 5.34 -4.35
N VAL A 81 4.88 6.41 -4.70
CA VAL A 81 3.58 6.74 -4.08
C VAL A 81 2.55 5.63 -4.25
N THR A 82 2.65 4.82 -5.29
CA THR A 82 1.74 3.70 -5.56
C THR A 82 1.78 2.63 -4.46
N ARG A 83 2.89 2.54 -3.70
CA ARG A 83 3.04 1.57 -2.60
C ARG A 83 2.19 1.91 -1.37
N TYR A 84 1.70 3.14 -1.27
CA TYR A 84 0.81 3.57 -0.20
C TYR A 84 -0.66 3.26 -0.50
N ILE A 85 -0.97 2.83 -1.73
CA ILE A 85 -2.33 2.49 -2.14
C ILE A 85 -2.54 0.98 -1.99
N LYS A 86 -3.45 0.61 -1.07
CA LYS A 86 -3.83 -0.77 -0.80
C LYS A 86 -5.17 -0.79 -0.10
N ALA A 87 -6.06 -1.70 -0.49
CA ALA A 87 -7.33 -1.91 0.20
C ALA A 87 -7.12 -2.09 1.71
N LEU A 88 -7.78 -1.25 2.50
CA LEU A 88 -7.73 -1.24 3.96
C LEU A 88 -9.16 -1.30 4.50
N ASN A 89 -9.42 -2.18 5.44
CA ASN A 89 -10.74 -2.29 6.06
C ASN A 89 -11.01 -1.07 6.96
N PRO A 90 -12.13 -0.33 6.79
CA PRO A 90 -12.55 0.68 7.75
C PRO A 90 -12.86 0.09 9.14
N PRO A 91 -12.82 0.91 10.21
CA PRO A 91 -13.32 0.49 11.52
C PRO A 91 -14.74 -0.10 11.44
N GLN A 92 -14.96 -1.26 12.06
CA GLN A 92 -16.23 -2.00 11.97
C GLN A 92 -17.45 -1.16 12.36
N GLN A 93 -17.27 -0.25 13.32
CA GLN A 93 -18.32 0.66 13.77
C GLN A 93 -18.87 1.55 12.63
N LEU A 94 -18.06 1.85 11.61
CA LEU A 94 -18.52 2.61 10.43
C LEU A 94 -19.34 1.75 9.47
N LEU A 95 -19.10 0.44 9.45
CA LEU A 95 -19.80 -0.52 8.60
C LEU A 95 -21.22 -0.81 9.13
N ASP A 96 -21.35 -0.89 10.45
CA ASP A 96 -22.58 -1.33 11.12
C ASP A 96 -23.70 -0.27 11.12
N ILE A 97 -23.38 1.01 10.85
CA ILE A 97 -24.34 2.12 10.97
C ILE A 97 -25.31 2.17 9.78
N PHE A 98 -24.85 1.88 8.57
CA PHE A 98 -25.64 2.01 7.33
C PHE A 98 -25.62 0.72 6.49
N LEU A 99 -26.06 -0.39 7.10
CA LEU A 99 -26.05 -1.74 6.49
C LEU A 99 -26.72 -1.85 5.09
N HIS A 100 -27.59 -0.90 4.72
CA HIS A 100 -28.35 -0.95 3.46
C HIS A 100 -28.21 0.31 2.59
N ASN A 101 -27.36 1.28 2.96
CA ASN A 101 -27.18 2.51 2.20
C ASN A 101 -25.69 2.79 1.95
N SER A 102 -25.18 2.25 0.85
CA SER A 102 -23.78 2.37 0.46
C SER A 102 -23.31 3.82 0.32
N ASN A 103 -24.13 4.71 -0.25
CA ASN A 103 -23.78 6.12 -0.41
C ASN A 103 -23.60 6.82 0.94
N ALA A 104 -24.53 6.59 1.87
CA ALA A 104 -24.41 7.13 3.23
C ALA A 104 -23.19 6.56 3.99
N THR A 105 -22.82 5.30 3.73
CA THR A 105 -21.59 4.72 4.27
C THR A 105 -20.35 5.43 3.74
N PHE A 106 -20.28 5.75 2.44
CA PHE A 106 -19.13 6.45 1.86
C PHE A 106 -19.02 7.89 2.37
N ASP A 107 -20.14 8.60 2.50
CA ASP A 107 -20.18 9.94 3.12
C ASP A 107 -19.71 9.90 4.59
N LEU A 108 -20.11 8.87 5.34
CA LEU A 108 -19.67 8.66 6.71
C LEU A 108 -18.16 8.39 6.80
N ILE A 109 -17.62 7.58 5.90
CA ILE A 109 -16.18 7.27 5.85
C ILE A 109 -15.38 8.53 5.49
N ALA A 110 -15.83 9.29 4.48
CA ALA A 110 -15.19 10.56 4.12
C ALA A 110 -15.21 11.54 5.29
N ARG A 111 -16.33 11.62 6.02
CA ARG A 111 -16.44 12.41 7.23
C ARG A 111 -15.51 11.91 8.33
N PHE A 112 -15.42 10.60 8.56
CA PHE A 112 -14.50 10.02 9.54
C PHE A 112 -13.04 10.43 9.25
N VAL A 113 -12.60 10.33 8.00
CA VAL A 113 -11.25 10.75 7.60
C VAL A 113 -11.04 12.24 7.84
N SER A 114 -12.04 13.08 7.54
CA SER A 114 -11.96 14.54 7.75
C SER A 114 -11.85 14.98 9.21
N LEU A 115 -12.18 14.09 10.16
CA LEU A 115 -12.03 14.35 11.59
C LEU A 115 -10.61 14.08 12.10
N ILE A 116 -9.74 13.45 11.29
CA ILE A 116 -8.34 13.28 11.62
C ILE A 116 -7.65 14.66 11.49
N PRO A 117 -6.94 15.12 12.53
CA PRO A 117 -6.20 16.38 12.48
C PRO A 117 -5.07 16.41 11.44
N PHE A 118 -4.82 17.59 10.90
CA PHE A 118 -3.66 17.84 10.05
C PHE A 118 -2.38 18.07 10.86
N MET A 119 -1.26 17.48 10.40
CA MET A 119 0.07 17.91 10.86
C MET A 119 0.25 19.41 10.59
N PRO A 120 0.79 20.20 11.53
CA PRO A 120 1.12 21.60 11.29
C PRO A 120 2.08 21.73 10.11
N ASN A 121 1.72 22.58 9.14
CA ASN A 121 2.42 22.73 7.87
C ASN A 121 3.95 22.86 8.06
N THR A 122 4.72 22.00 7.38
CA THR A 122 6.04 22.39 6.91
C THR A 122 5.82 23.32 5.72
N PRO A 123 6.49 24.48 5.63
CA PRO A 123 6.32 25.40 4.51
C PRO A 123 6.51 24.67 3.17
N ASP A 124 5.61 24.95 2.21
CA ASP A 124 5.40 24.33 0.88
C ASP A 124 6.62 24.38 -0.07
N GLU A 125 7.85 24.54 0.44
CA GLU A 125 9.06 24.84 -0.35
C GLU A 125 10.13 23.74 -0.36
N ASN A 126 9.87 22.54 0.16
CA ASN A 126 10.89 21.49 0.08
C ASN A 126 10.73 20.64 -1.19
N ASP A 127 11.54 20.97 -2.20
CA ASP A 127 11.68 20.38 -3.53
C ASP A 127 12.11 18.90 -3.53
N GLY A 128 11.37 18.03 -2.82
CA GLY A 128 11.46 16.58 -3.00
C GLY A 128 11.70 15.72 -1.75
N SER A 129 11.31 16.16 -0.56
CA SER A 129 11.42 15.31 0.65
C SER A 129 10.14 15.29 1.49
N ASP A 130 9.00 15.03 0.85
CA ASP A 130 7.78 14.72 1.59
C ASP A 130 7.95 13.36 2.27
N ILE A 131 7.82 13.35 3.59
CA ILE A 131 7.78 12.14 4.40
C ILE A 131 6.31 11.75 4.55
N TRP A 132 5.96 10.54 4.10
CA TRP A 132 4.62 9.99 4.23
C TRP A 132 4.58 8.79 5.16
N MET A 133 3.57 8.78 6.02
CA MET A 133 3.20 7.67 6.89
C MET A 133 2.20 6.74 6.20
N THR A 134 2.13 5.49 6.69
CA THR A 134 1.10 4.55 6.22
C THR A 134 -0.28 4.91 6.80
N SER A 135 -1.34 4.40 6.18
CA SER A 135 -2.71 4.57 6.67
C SER A 135 -2.91 4.10 8.12
N GLU A 136 -2.27 3.00 8.51
CA GLU A 136 -2.31 2.46 9.88
C GLU A 136 -1.67 3.42 10.88
N ARG A 137 -0.54 4.04 10.51
CA ARG A 137 0.13 5.06 11.32
C ARG A 137 -0.71 6.32 11.45
N CYS A 138 -1.30 6.79 10.35
CA CYS A 138 -2.21 7.94 10.33
C CYS A 138 -3.38 7.76 11.31
N ILE A 139 -4.01 6.57 11.32
CA ILE A 139 -5.08 6.23 12.28
C ILE A 139 -4.53 6.14 13.70
N SER A 140 -3.41 5.42 13.91
CA SER A 140 -2.87 5.14 15.25
C SER A 140 -2.40 6.40 15.98
N LEU A 141 -1.82 7.36 15.23
CA LEU A 141 -1.35 8.63 15.75
C LEU A 141 -2.45 9.71 15.73
N ALA A 142 -3.58 9.43 15.07
CA ALA A 142 -4.66 10.39 14.81
C ALA A 142 -4.12 11.70 14.23
N ILE A 143 -3.24 11.60 13.22
CA ILE A 143 -2.66 12.77 12.56
C ILE A 143 -2.17 12.40 11.15
N GLY A 144 -2.29 13.33 10.21
CA GLY A 144 -1.70 13.16 8.87
C GLY A 144 -1.63 14.45 8.04
N ASN A 145 -1.06 14.39 6.86
CA ASN A 145 -1.06 15.49 5.87
C ASN A 145 -2.19 15.31 4.82
N LYS A 146 -2.36 16.27 3.92
CA LYS A 146 -3.45 16.26 2.91
C LYS A 146 -3.41 15.01 2.03
N GLU A 147 -2.22 14.61 1.58
CA GLU A 147 -2.01 13.43 0.76
C GLU A 147 -2.29 12.13 1.52
N GLU A 148 -1.86 12.01 2.77
CA GLU A 148 -2.11 10.85 3.64
C GLU A 148 -3.59 10.67 3.95
N HIS A 149 -4.35 11.75 4.13
CA HIS A 149 -5.80 11.70 4.29
C HIS A 149 -6.48 11.18 3.01
N ALA A 150 -6.04 11.65 1.83
CA ALA A 150 -6.55 11.15 0.55
C ALA A 150 -6.21 9.67 0.34
N ILE A 151 -4.99 9.25 0.68
CA ILE A 151 -4.56 7.85 0.62
C ILE A 151 -5.40 6.98 1.54
N LEU A 152 -5.62 7.40 2.79
CA LEU A 152 -6.43 6.67 3.74
C LEU A 152 -7.87 6.48 3.23
N LEU A 153 -8.49 7.55 2.72
CA LEU A 153 -9.83 7.48 2.14
C LEU A 153 -9.88 6.59 0.90
N CYS A 154 -8.87 6.68 0.02
CA CYS A 154 -8.75 5.83 -1.16
C CYS A 154 -8.66 4.35 -0.76
N ASN A 155 -7.82 4.02 0.22
CA ASN A 155 -7.63 2.67 0.73
C ASN A 155 -8.91 2.07 1.32
N PHE A 156 -9.71 2.89 2.04
CA PHE A 156 -11.03 2.49 2.50
C PHE A 156 -11.99 2.21 1.33
N PHE A 157 -12.03 3.05 0.30
CA PHE A 157 -12.88 2.81 -0.86
C PHE A 157 -12.48 1.56 -1.65
N LEU A 158 -11.19 1.29 -1.77
CA LEU A 158 -10.67 0.06 -2.38
C LEU A 158 -11.14 -1.21 -1.65
N TYR A 159 -11.31 -1.16 -0.32
CA TYR A 159 -11.86 -2.29 0.44
C TYR A 159 -13.30 -2.64 0.02
N PHE A 160 -14.10 -1.65 -0.38
CA PHE A 160 -15.44 -1.89 -0.94
C PHE A 160 -15.42 -2.24 -2.44
N GLY A 161 -14.24 -2.44 -3.05
CA GLY A 161 -14.10 -2.74 -4.46
C GLY A 161 -14.41 -1.57 -5.40
N LYS A 162 -14.41 -0.33 -4.90
CA LYS A 162 -14.56 0.87 -5.75
C LYS A 162 -13.29 1.08 -6.58
N GLN A 163 -13.45 1.58 -7.80
CA GLN A 163 -12.34 2.11 -8.57
C GLN A 163 -12.00 3.51 -8.03
N ALA A 164 -11.00 3.57 -7.16
CA ALA A 164 -10.59 4.79 -6.46
C ALA A 164 -9.16 5.17 -6.85
N LEU A 165 -8.94 6.45 -7.11
CA LEU A 165 -7.63 7.04 -7.42
C LEU A 165 -7.39 8.24 -6.51
N VAL A 166 -6.14 8.47 -6.12
CA VAL A 166 -5.75 9.72 -5.48
C VAL A 166 -5.48 10.78 -6.54
N LEU A 167 -6.01 11.97 -6.36
CA LEU A 167 -5.86 13.14 -7.21
C LEU A 167 -5.04 14.20 -6.50
N LEU A 168 -4.01 14.71 -7.17
CA LEU A 168 -3.24 15.87 -6.73
C LEU A 168 -3.63 17.09 -7.56
N GLY A 169 -3.84 18.21 -6.88
CA GLY A 169 -4.30 19.43 -7.51
C GLY A 169 -4.11 20.66 -6.64
N THR A 170 -4.76 21.74 -7.04
CA THR A 170 -4.83 22.98 -6.28
C THR A 170 -6.28 23.38 -6.04
N SER A 171 -6.56 23.94 -4.87
CA SER A 171 -7.83 24.53 -4.47
C SER A 171 -7.64 26.04 -4.31
N VAL A 172 -8.70 26.80 -4.57
CA VAL A 172 -8.69 28.27 -4.38
C VAL A 172 -8.48 28.63 -2.91
N LEU A 173 -9.03 27.83 -1.99
CA LEU A 173 -9.04 28.12 -0.56
C LEU A 173 -7.85 27.51 0.18
N GLU A 174 -7.45 26.31 -0.21
CA GLU A 174 -6.53 25.46 0.56
C GLU A 174 -5.12 25.37 -0.06
N GLY A 175 -4.90 25.97 -1.23
CA GLY A 175 -3.65 25.88 -1.98
C GLY A 175 -3.44 24.47 -2.53
N HIS A 176 -2.33 23.83 -2.21
CA HIS A 176 -2.07 22.44 -2.57
C HIS A 176 -3.05 21.48 -1.88
N VAL A 177 -3.69 20.59 -2.65
CA VAL A 177 -4.69 19.65 -2.14
C VAL A 177 -4.54 18.25 -2.74
N ALA A 178 -5.07 17.26 -2.02
CA ALA A 178 -5.23 15.89 -2.46
C ALA A 178 -6.67 15.41 -2.25
N TYR A 179 -7.27 14.84 -3.29
CA TYR A 179 -8.67 14.39 -3.32
C TYR A 179 -8.69 12.89 -3.68
N VAL A 180 -9.82 12.23 -3.48
CA VAL A 180 -10.05 10.88 -4.02
C VAL A 180 -11.07 10.96 -5.15
N VAL A 181 -10.77 10.33 -6.28
CA VAL A 181 -11.68 10.22 -7.42
C VAL A 181 -12.24 8.81 -7.43
N THR A 182 -13.56 8.69 -7.47
CA THR A 182 -14.22 7.40 -7.70
C THR A 182 -15.03 7.43 -8.99
N GLN A 183 -14.97 6.35 -9.76
CA GLN A 183 -15.77 6.19 -10.97
C GLN A 183 -17.11 5.51 -10.65
N GLU A 184 -18.21 6.20 -10.92
CA GLU A 184 -19.56 5.63 -11.00
C GLU A 184 -19.94 5.39 -12.47
N THR A 185 -21.08 4.75 -12.73
CA THR A 185 -21.47 4.28 -14.08
C THR A 185 -21.31 5.30 -15.21
N ASN A 186 -21.58 6.59 -14.96
CA ASN A 186 -21.50 7.66 -15.98
C ASN A 186 -20.86 8.95 -15.46
N GLU A 187 -20.36 8.98 -14.22
CA GLU A 187 -19.83 10.22 -13.63
C GLU A 187 -18.64 9.93 -12.71
N TYR A 188 -17.75 10.92 -12.62
CA TYR A 188 -16.65 10.91 -11.65
C TYR A 188 -17.05 11.74 -10.44
N LEU A 189 -16.86 11.15 -9.26
CA LEU A 189 -17.05 11.80 -7.98
C LEU A 189 -15.70 12.20 -7.40
N LEU A 190 -15.64 13.41 -6.85
CA LEU A 190 -14.46 14.04 -6.28
C LEU A 190 -14.68 14.20 -4.77
N TRP A 191 -13.97 13.42 -3.98
CA TRP A 191 -14.08 13.39 -2.53
C TRP A 191 -12.97 14.25 -1.93
N ASN A 192 -13.33 15.29 -1.17
CA ASN A 192 -12.38 16.07 -0.39
C ASN A 192 -12.21 15.40 0.99
N PRO A 193 -11.06 14.74 1.26
CA PRO A 193 -10.84 14.09 2.54
C PRO A 193 -10.66 15.10 3.68
N SER A 194 -10.34 16.37 3.38
CA SER A 194 -10.16 17.43 4.38
C SER A 194 -11.48 17.96 4.93
N THR A 195 -12.55 17.90 4.14
CA THR A 195 -13.88 18.39 4.55
C THR A 195 -14.92 17.27 4.66
N GLY A 196 -14.60 16.07 4.17
CA GLY A 196 -15.52 14.93 4.09
C GLY A 196 -16.63 15.10 3.05
N GLN A 197 -16.52 16.10 2.16
CA GLN A 197 -17.54 16.39 1.15
C GLN A 197 -17.27 15.67 -0.17
N CYS A 198 -18.34 15.27 -0.84
CA CYS A 198 -18.32 14.69 -2.18
C CYS A 198 -18.89 15.69 -3.19
N TYR A 199 -18.19 15.85 -4.31
CA TYR A 199 -18.57 16.74 -5.41
C TYR A 199 -18.68 15.94 -6.70
N LYS A 200 -19.63 16.31 -7.55
CA LYS A 200 -19.65 15.79 -8.94
C LYS A 200 -18.61 16.54 -9.78
N GLN A 201 -18.08 15.92 -10.82
CA GLN A 201 -17.14 16.55 -11.75
C GLN A 201 -17.63 17.93 -12.27
N PHE A 202 -18.92 18.04 -12.56
CA PHE A 202 -19.54 19.26 -13.11
C PHE A 202 -20.23 20.12 -12.04
N ASP A 203 -19.90 19.90 -10.77
CA ASP A 203 -20.45 20.69 -9.67
C ASP A 203 -19.76 22.08 -9.60
N PRO A 204 -20.50 23.19 -9.79
CA PRO A 204 -19.93 24.53 -9.72
C PRO A 204 -19.43 24.93 -8.32
N PHE A 205 -19.83 24.21 -7.27
CA PHE A 205 -19.40 24.47 -5.91
C PHE A 205 -18.14 23.68 -5.52
N CYS A 206 -17.59 22.86 -6.41
CA CYS A 206 -16.33 22.16 -6.17
C CYS A 206 -15.19 23.18 -6.02
N PRO A 207 -14.50 23.25 -4.87
CA PRO A 207 -13.43 24.23 -4.64
C PRO A 207 -12.13 23.89 -5.38
N LEU A 208 -12.06 22.71 -5.99
CA LEU A 208 -10.91 22.23 -6.75
C LEU A 208 -10.72 23.07 -8.02
N LYS A 209 -9.54 23.66 -8.16
CA LYS A 209 -9.15 24.53 -9.28
C LYS A 209 -8.40 23.77 -10.36
N SER A 210 -7.55 22.82 -9.99
CA SER A 210 -6.76 22.04 -10.93
C SER A 210 -6.71 20.55 -10.59
N VAL A 211 -6.64 19.73 -11.64
CA VAL A 211 -6.40 18.29 -11.63
C VAL A 211 -5.08 18.05 -12.35
N ASP A 212 -4.03 17.77 -11.60
CA ASP A 212 -2.66 17.76 -12.15
C ASP A 212 -2.10 16.34 -12.30
N CYS A 213 -2.36 15.48 -11.31
CA CYS A 213 -1.83 14.12 -11.27
C CYS A 213 -2.85 13.17 -10.65
N LEU A 214 -2.91 11.94 -11.13
CA LEU A 214 -3.66 10.83 -10.53
C LEU A 214 -2.69 9.69 -10.19
N PHE A 215 -2.98 8.91 -9.16
CA PHE A 215 -2.25 7.66 -8.90
C PHE A 215 -3.11 6.63 -8.16
N ASP A 216 -2.78 5.35 -8.37
CA ASP A 216 -3.36 4.18 -7.70
C ASP A 216 -2.25 3.20 -7.26
N ASP A 217 -2.60 1.95 -6.95
CA ASP A 217 -1.67 0.88 -6.59
C ASP A 217 -0.76 0.45 -7.75
N ARG A 218 -1.09 0.84 -8.98
CA ARG A 218 -0.44 0.37 -10.21
C ARG A 218 0.45 1.42 -10.84
N ASN A 219 0.01 2.68 -10.88
CA ASN A 219 0.71 3.70 -11.66
C ASN A 219 0.46 5.13 -11.18
N VAL A 220 1.21 6.04 -11.79
CA VAL A 220 1.06 7.49 -11.68
C VAL A 220 0.77 8.05 -13.07
N TRP A 221 -0.30 8.83 -13.19
CA TRP A 221 -0.73 9.50 -14.41
C TRP A 221 -0.64 11.01 -14.26
N PHE A 222 0.14 11.64 -15.13
CA PHE A 222 0.26 13.08 -15.17
C PHE A 222 -0.66 13.67 -16.25
N ASN A 223 -1.45 14.68 -15.89
CA ASN A 223 -2.35 15.33 -16.81
C ASN A 223 -1.56 16.18 -17.82
N ILE A 224 -1.69 15.89 -19.11
CA ILE A 224 -1.07 16.65 -20.22
C ILE A 224 -2.08 17.40 -21.09
N GLN A 225 -3.36 17.41 -20.70
CA GLN A 225 -4.40 18.19 -21.37
C GLN A 225 -4.11 19.69 -21.24
N GLN A 226 -4.54 20.53 -22.18
CA GLN A 226 -4.27 21.98 -22.11
C GLN A 226 -4.95 22.63 -20.90
N ASN A 227 -6.22 22.27 -20.64
CA ASN A 227 -6.98 22.72 -19.49
C ASN A 227 -6.97 21.64 -18.40
N ASN A 228 -6.62 22.02 -17.17
CA ASN A 228 -6.61 21.14 -16.00
C ASN A 228 -7.72 21.44 -14.99
N THR A 229 -8.70 22.29 -15.32
CA THR A 229 -9.87 22.51 -14.46
C THR A 229 -10.75 21.25 -14.38
N PRO A 230 -11.32 20.89 -13.22
CA PRO A 230 -12.09 19.65 -13.07
C PRO A 230 -13.22 19.46 -14.09
N MET A 231 -13.91 20.55 -14.43
CA MET A 231 -15.00 20.55 -15.41
C MET A 231 -14.54 20.28 -16.86
N ALA A 232 -13.28 20.61 -17.19
CA ALA A 232 -12.74 20.47 -18.55
C ALA A 232 -11.88 19.22 -18.73
N VAL A 233 -11.49 18.58 -17.63
CA VAL A 233 -10.60 17.42 -17.66
C VAL A 233 -11.38 16.17 -18.05
N PHE A 234 -10.86 15.46 -19.06
CA PHE A 234 -11.31 14.11 -19.37
C PHE A 234 -10.58 13.13 -18.44
N PHE A 235 -11.31 12.53 -17.49
CA PHE A 235 -10.76 11.64 -16.45
C PHE A 235 -10.41 10.22 -16.93
N ASP A 236 -10.70 9.88 -18.18
CA ASP A 236 -10.31 8.59 -18.77
C ASP A 236 -8.77 8.49 -18.88
N TYR A 237 -8.15 7.96 -17.82
CA TYR A 237 -6.72 7.78 -17.65
C TYR A 237 -6.13 6.65 -18.52
N SER A 238 -6.98 5.95 -19.28
CA SER A 238 -6.53 5.00 -20.31
C SER A 238 -6.01 5.69 -21.57
N LYS A 239 -6.39 6.96 -21.80
CA LYS A 239 -6.01 7.76 -22.97
C LYS A 239 -4.66 8.42 -22.77
N GLU A 240 -3.62 7.86 -23.39
CA GLU A 240 -2.25 8.38 -23.33
C GLU A 240 -2.10 9.81 -23.91
N SER A 241 -3.03 10.24 -24.76
CA SER A 241 -3.09 11.62 -25.28
C SER A 241 -3.49 12.65 -24.22
N PHE A 242 -4.12 12.21 -23.13
CA PHE A 242 -4.57 13.06 -22.03
C PHE A 242 -3.77 12.83 -20.75
N TRP A 243 -3.31 11.59 -20.55
CA TRP A 243 -2.66 11.15 -19.32
C TRP A 243 -1.34 10.44 -19.63
N LYS A 244 -0.24 11.10 -19.29
CA LYS A 244 1.09 10.52 -19.45
C LYS A 244 1.37 9.58 -18.28
N GLN A 245 1.75 8.34 -18.57
CA GLN A 245 1.96 7.30 -17.55
C GLN A 245 3.42 7.22 -17.11
N LEU A 246 3.66 7.04 -15.82
CA LEU A 246 5.00 6.80 -15.28
C LEU A 246 5.55 5.43 -15.73
N LEU A 247 4.72 4.39 -15.58
CA LEU A 247 5.01 3.01 -15.94
C LEU A 247 4.15 2.61 -17.16
N PRO A 248 4.67 2.65 -18.40
CA PRO A 248 3.93 2.27 -19.59
C PRO A 248 3.53 0.80 -19.56
N LYS A 249 2.48 0.44 -20.30
CA LYS A 249 1.94 -0.93 -20.39
C LYS A 249 2.99 -2.01 -20.71
N ASN A 250 4.02 -1.66 -21.49
CA ASN A 250 5.12 -2.57 -21.84
C ASN A 250 5.99 -2.94 -20.63
N VAL A 251 5.99 -2.12 -19.57
CA VAL A 251 6.70 -2.36 -18.30
C VAL A 251 5.76 -2.97 -17.26
N GLN A 252 4.44 -2.71 -17.37
CA GLN A 252 3.41 -3.35 -16.54
C GLN A 252 3.26 -4.86 -16.83
N GLY A 253 3.73 -5.33 -18.00
CA GLY A 253 3.73 -6.76 -18.37
C GLY A 253 4.68 -7.63 -17.55
N THR A 254 5.62 -7.03 -16.83
CA THR A 254 6.30 -7.70 -15.70
C THR A 254 5.32 -7.71 -14.54
N LYS A 255 4.49 -8.76 -14.46
CA LYS A 255 3.70 -9.09 -13.27
C LYS A 255 4.65 -9.13 -12.08
N VAL A 256 4.80 -8.02 -11.37
CA VAL A 256 5.44 -8.03 -10.06
C VAL A 256 4.45 -8.78 -9.18
N GLN A 257 4.73 -10.06 -8.93
CA GLN A 257 3.93 -10.87 -8.03
C GLN A 257 3.99 -10.19 -6.67
N SER A 258 2.91 -9.55 -6.27
CA SER A 258 2.81 -8.98 -4.93
C SER A 258 2.46 -10.13 -3.99
N ILE A 259 3.41 -10.51 -3.14
CA ILE A 259 3.20 -11.55 -2.13
C ILE A 259 2.69 -10.86 -0.87
N GLN A 260 1.49 -11.24 -0.43
CA GLN A 260 0.96 -10.83 0.86
C GLN A 260 1.56 -11.74 1.94
N VAL A 261 2.32 -11.15 2.85
CA VAL A 261 2.87 -11.85 4.01
C VAL A 261 1.96 -11.64 5.22
N THR A 262 1.46 -12.71 5.83
CA THR A 262 0.70 -12.66 7.09
C THR A 262 1.30 -13.66 8.07
N GLY A 263 1.58 -13.26 9.31
CA GLY A 263 2.21 -14.13 10.29
C GLY A 263 2.28 -13.53 11.68
N PHE A 264 2.60 -14.36 12.66
CA PHE A 264 2.75 -13.97 14.07
C PHE A 264 3.73 -14.90 14.80
N PRO A 265 4.38 -14.41 15.87
CA PRO A 265 5.17 -15.26 16.75
C PRO A 265 4.26 -16.00 17.75
N ILE A 266 4.56 -17.28 18.00
CA ILE A 266 4.01 -18.08 19.09
C ILE A 266 5.13 -18.32 20.10
N GLN A 267 4.91 -17.97 21.37
CA GLN A 267 5.84 -18.28 22.45
C GLN A 267 5.20 -19.30 23.41
N MET A 268 5.89 -20.39 23.71
CA MET A 268 5.43 -21.39 24.69
C MET A 268 6.59 -22.16 25.35
N PRO A 269 6.41 -22.70 26.56
CA PRO A 269 7.39 -23.62 27.15
C PRO A 269 7.45 -24.94 26.34
N TYR A 270 8.65 -25.51 26.20
CA TYR A 270 8.83 -26.82 25.58
C TYR A 270 8.33 -27.93 26.51
N THR A 271 7.37 -28.72 26.04
CA THR A 271 6.99 -30.00 26.66
C THR A 271 7.39 -31.15 25.76
N ASP A 272 6.91 -31.10 24.51
CA ASP A 272 7.09 -32.10 23.47
C ASP A 272 6.78 -31.47 22.11
N VAL A 273 7.18 -32.15 21.04
CA VAL A 273 7.00 -31.64 19.66
C VAL A 273 5.52 -31.59 19.27
N GLN A 274 4.69 -32.53 19.74
CA GLN A 274 3.27 -32.60 19.37
C GLN A 274 2.51 -31.40 19.92
N SER A 275 2.76 -31.01 21.17
CA SER A 275 2.15 -29.81 21.78
C SER A 275 2.46 -28.53 21.01
N ILE A 276 3.66 -28.40 20.44
CA ILE A 276 4.04 -27.26 19.59
C ILE A 276 3.30 -27.30 18.26
N ILE A 277 3.21 -28.47 17.65
CA ILE A 277 2.47 -28.69 16.40
C ILE A 277 1.00 -28.34 16.60
N ASP A 278 0.38 -28.83 17.69
CA ASP A 278 -1.03 -28.58 18.00
C ASP A 278 -1.29 -27.08 18.23
N ALA A 279 -0.39 -26.39 18.94
CA ALA A 279 -0.47 -24.94 19.12
C ALA A 279 -0.41 -24.19 17.78
N VAL A 280 0.45 -24.62 16.85
CA VAL A 280 0.53 -24.06 15.50
C VAL A 280 -0.76 -24.32 14.71
N TYR A 281 -1.29 -25.55 14.75
CA TYR A 281 -2.55 -25.87 14.07
C TYR A 281 -3.73 -25.07 14.62
N GLN A 282 -3.80 -24.86 15.93
CA GLN A 282 -4.86 -24.05 16.56
C GLN A 282 -4.89 -22.60 16.07
N THR A 283 -3.78 -22.09 15.53
CA THR A 283 -3.73 -20.72 15.01
C THR A 283 -4.43 -20.56 13.66
N GLY A 284 -4.79 -21.66 12.99
CA GLY A 284 -5.53 -21.64 11.72
C GLY A 284 -4.73 -21.13 10.52
N ILE A 285 -3.47 -20.72 10.68
CA ILE A 285 -2.67 -20.15 9.57
C ILE A 285 -2.41 -21.13 8.42
N HIS A 286 -2.43 -22.43 8.70
CA HIS A 286 -2.35 -23.50 7.70
C HIS A 286 -3.63 -23.63 6.84
N SER A 287 -4.77 -23.10 7.32
CA SER A 287 -6.05 -23.07 6.60
C SER A 287 -6.06 -21.89 5.64
N ALA A 288 -5.23 -21.95 4.60
CA ALA A 288 -5.19 -20.91 3.58
C ALA A 288 -6.34 -21.11 2.57
N GLU A 289 -7.12 -20.06 2.33
CA GLU A 289 -8.22 -20.07 1.33
C GLU A 289 -7.68 -20.13 -0.11
N PHE A 290 -6.39 -19.85 -0.31
CA PHE A 290 -5.77 -19.74 -1.63
C PHE A 290 -4.83 -20.93 -1.91
N PRO A 291 -5.01 -21.67 -3.03
CA PRO A 291 -4.22 -22.87 -3.35
C PRO A 291 -2.71 -22.66 -3.57
N GLN A 292 -2.28 -21.41 -3.80
CA GLN A 292 -0.88 -21.06 -4.08
C GLN A 292 -0.16 -20.45 -2.87
N THR A 293 -0.70 -20.62 -1.66
CA THR A 293 -0.10 -20.06 -0.44
C THR A 293 1.17 -20.81 -0.07
N GLU A 294 2.29 -20.10 0.00
CA GLU A 294 3.56 -20.61 0.53
C GLU A 294 3.67 -20.29 2.03
N PHE A 295 4.55 -21.00 2.75
CA PHE A 295 4.73 -20.80 4.19
C PHE A 295 6.21 -20.63 4.53
N ALA A 296 6.51 -19.73 5.46
CA ALA A 296 7.82 -19.56 6.06
C ALA A 296 7.75 -19.86 7.57
N LEU A 297 8.71 -20.65 8.06
CA LEU A 297 8.80 -21.09 9.45
C LEU A 297 10.22 -20.84 9.98
N ALA A 298 10.31 -20.24 11.16
CA ALA A 298 11.54 -20.18 11.94
C ALA A 298 11.26 -20.56 13.40
N VAL A 299 12.18 -21.29 14.02
CA VAL A 299 12.04 -21.72 15.42
C VAL A 299 13.29 -21.32 16.21
N TYR A 300 13.07 -20.63 17.31
CA TYR A 300 14.11 -20.22 18.25
C TYR A 300 13.86 -20.85 19.62
N ILE A 301 14.90 -21.43 20.23
CA ILE A 301 14.82 -22.05 21.55
C ILE A 301 15.76 -21.31 22.51
N HIS A 302 15.19 -20.75 23.56
CA HIS A 302 15.92 -20.11 24.64
C HIS A 302 15.98 -21.04 25.87
N PRO A 303 17.16 -21.52 26.28
CA PRO A 303 17.32 -22.34 27.47
C PRO A 303 17.32 -21.51 28.75
N TYR A 304 16.66 -22.01 29.79
CA TYR A 304 16.68 -21.50 31.16
C TYR A 304 17.26 -22.58 32.12
N PRO A 305 17.67 -22.20 33.35
CA PRO A 305 18.05 -23.17 34.38
C PRO A 305 16.96 -24.21 34.64
N ASN A 306 17.36 -25.38 35.16
CA ASN A 306 16.46 -26.49 35.50
C ASN A 306 15.74 -27.13 34.29
N ASN A 307 16.42 -27.21 33.13
CA ASN A 307 15.90 -27.85 31.91
C ASN A 307 14.59 -27.24 31.38
N ILE A 308 14.33 -25.97 31.70
CA ILE A 308 13.20 -25.23 31.15
C ILE A 308 13.66 -24.65 29.82
N LEU A 309 12.93 -24.92 28.74
CA LEU A 309 13.19 -24.34 27.42
C LEU A 309 11.98 -23.49 27.01
N SER A 310 12.20 -22.24 26.61
CA SER A 310 11.17 -21.43 25.95
C SER A 310 11.34 -21.55 24.44
N VAL A 311 10.28 -21.93 23.75
CA VAL A 311 10.24 -22.06 22.30
C VAL A 311 9.50 -20.88 21.72
N TRP A 312 10.07 -20.31 20.67
CA TRP A 312 9.49 -19.27 19.84
C TRP A 312 9.32 -19.83 18.43
N VAL A 313 8.10 -19.84 17.93
CA VAL A 313 7.77 -20.27 16.57
C VAL A 313 7.29 -19.06 15.80
N TYR A 314 8.01 -18.69 14.75
CA TYR A 314 7.63 -17.63 13.81
C TYR A 314 7.07 -18.30 12.57
N LEU A 315 5.77 -18.08 12.31
CA LEU A 315 5.09 -18.66 11.17
C LEU A 315 4.50 -17.54 10.32
N ALA A 316 4.74 -17.59 9.02
CA ALA A 316 4.17 -16.68 8.05
C ALA A 316 3.60 -17.45 6.87
N SER A 317 2.48 -16.98 6.33
CA SER A 317 1.92 -17.37 5.06
C SER A 317 2.21 -16.30 4.02
N LEU A 318 2.52 -16.74 2.81
CA LEU A 318 2.98 -15.96 1.67
C LEU A 318 1.96 -16.22 0.55
N VAL A 319 1.02 -15.32 0.35
CA VAL A 319 -0.03 -15.48 -0.66
C VAL A 319 0.31 -14.64 -1.89
N PRO A 320 0.58 -15.26 -3.06
CA PRO A 320 0.76 -14.51 -4.30
C PRO A 320 -0.58 -13.92 -4.76
N HIS A 321 -0.68 -12.59 -4.89
CA HIS A 321 -1.79 -11.96 -5.62
C HIS A 321 -1.52 -12.03 -7.12
N GLN A 322 -2.44 -12.65 -7.87
CA GLN A 322 -2.39 -12.76 -9.33
C GLN A 322 -3.10 -11.63 -10.06
#